data_AF-A0A7V9PX15-F1
#
_entry.id   AF-A0A7V9PX15-F1
#
_cell.length_a   1.000
_cell.length_b   1.000
_cell.length_c   1.000
_cell.angle_alpha   90.00
_cell.angle_beta   90.00
_cell.angle_gamma   90.00
#
_symmetry.space_group_name_H-M   'P 1'
#
loop_
_entity.id
_entity.type
_entity.pdbx_description
1 polymer ?
#
loop_
_entity_poly.entity_id
_entity_poly.type
_entity_poly.pdbx_seq_one_letter_code
_entity_poly.pdbx_strand_id
1 'polypeptide(L)'
;MRRLGLTLAIVFLGGGGALLQPTADAQPAASRVIDRTYSCSVEARAGVREVQAQANAGLRWIEDRAKWKRLAGAVVSDSVTVLGFVSAGNPLAPENGFRFPPQRLAILAGSKCRAAARIPLSRAGLSGGPASQLGDAYDCVAGSRVIVRVRGVFRGPTSLKPKRYAGGVTQLEAAGTVTQGYLAVRSGAGKPLAYAEVFESGKARLFTARGCVED
;
A
#
# COMPACT_ATOMS: atom_id res chain seq x y z
N MET A 1 -16.02 66.38 58.27
CA MET A 1 -15.18 65.24 58.71
C MET A 1 -15.88 63.94 58.36
N ARG A 2 -15.25 63.03 57.58
CA ARG A 2 -15.55 61.57 57.48
C ARG A 2 -16.97 61.19 56.98
N ARG A 3 -17.25 60.21 56.12
CA ARG A 3 -16.57 59.00 55.62
C ARG A 3 -17.39 58.43 54.43
N LEU A 4 -16.71 57.66 53.57
CA LEU A 4 -17.10 56.44 52.83
C LEU A 4 -18.61 56.15 52.65
N GLY A 5 -19.15 55.79 51.49
CA GLY A 5 -18.59 55.06 50.35
C GLY A 5 -19.37 53.76 50.16
N LEU A 6 -19.88 53.46 48.95
CA LEU A 6 -20.02 52.09 48.43
C LEU A 6 -20.47 52.16 46.95
N THR A 7 -19.53 51.85 46.05
CA THR A 7 -19.82 51.66 44.62
C THR A 7 -19.97 50.17 44.38
N LEU A 8 -21.16 49.72 43.99
CA LEU A 8 -21.41 48.32 43.63
C LEU A 8 -21.06 48.13 42.15
N ALA A 9 -20.00 47.38 41.87
CA ALA A 9 -19.62 46.99 40.51
C ALA A 9 -20.36 45.71 40.09
N ILE A 10 -21.09 45.78 38.98
CA ILE A 10 -21.78 44.66 38.36
C ILE A 10 -20.79 43.90 37.48
N VAL A 11 -20.51 42.64 37.82
CA VAL A 11 -19.73 41.72 36.98
C VAL A 11 -20.68 41.07 35.97
N PHE A 12 -20.52 41.43 34.69
CA PHE A 12 -21.13 40.71 33.58
C PHE A 12 -20.31 39.45 33.26
N LEU A 13 -20.90 38.28 33.54
CA LEU A 13 -20.44 36.98 33.04
C LEU A 13 -20.69 36.91 31.54
N GLY A 14 -19.67 37.27 30.75
CA GLY A 14 -19.65 37.12 29.31
C GLY A 14 -19.46 35.66 28.91
N GLY A 15 -20.52 35.02 28.43
CA GLY A 15 -20.46 33.79 27.66
C GLY A 15 -19.84 34.06 26.29
N GLY A 16 -18.53 33.86 26.18
CA GLY A 16 -17.78 33.92 24.92
C GLY A 16 -17.68 32.53 24.30
N GLY A 17 -18.37 32.33 23.18
CA GLY A 17 -18.44 31.07 22.44
C GLY A 17 -17.08 30.50 22.06
N ALA A 18 -16.92 29.20 22.32
CA ALA A 18 -15.84 28.41 21.76
C ALA A 18 -16.01 28.37 20.23
N LEU A 19 -15.17 29.13 19.52
CA LEU A 19 -14.98 28.99 18.09
C LEU A 19 -14.38 27.60 17.83
N LEU A 20 -15.22 26.65 17.45
CA LEU A 20 -14.81 25.40 16.82
C LEU A 20 -14.07 25.77 15.53
N GLN A 21 -12.74 25.79 15.58
CA GLN A 21 -11.94 25.91 14.36
C GLN A 21 -12.22 24.68 13.49
N PRO A 22 -12.51 24.86 12.19
CA PRO A 22 -12.54 23.76 11.25
C PRO A 22 -11.15 23.12 11.26
N THR A 23 -11.10 21.83 11.58
CA THR A 23 -9.89 21.03 11.45
C THR A 23 -9.53 21.02 9.98
N ALA A 24 -8.55 21.84 9.63
CA ALA A 24 -7.89 21.78 8.33
C ALA A 24 -7.50 20.32 8.08
N ASP A 25 -7.85 19.79 6.90
CA ASP A 25 -7.49 18.47 6.42
C ASP A 25 -6.00 18.21 6.70
N ALA A 26 -5.73 17.45 7.77
CA ALA A 26 -4.37 17.18 8.19
C ALA A 26 -3.71 16.32 7.13
N GLN A 27 -2.82 16.94 6.35
CA GLN A 27 -2.06 16.27 5.32
C GLN A 27 -1.30 15.09 5.95
N PRO A 28 -1.37 13.87 5.39
CA PRO A 28 -0.83 12.69 6.05
C PRO A 28 0.66 12.87 6.36
N ALA A 29 0.98 12.84 7.66
CA ALA A 29 2.33 13.03 8.15
C ALA A 29 3.29 11.98 7.57
N ALA A 30 4.51 12.40 7.27
CA ALA A 30 5.57 11.50 6.81
C ALA A 30 5.85 10.45 7.89
N SER A 31 5.98 9.19 7.49
CA SER A 31 6.22 8.07 8.40
C SER A 31 7.25 7.12 7.81
N ARG A 32 8.01 6.45 8.67
CA ARG A 32 8.88 5.33 8.26
C ARG A 32 8.09 4.06 7.95
N VAL A 33 6.83 3.99 8.38
CA VAL A 33 5.95 2.84 8.10
C VAL A 33 4.67 3.36 7.47
N ILE A 34 4.42 2.91 6.24
CA ILE A 34 3.13 3.08 5.58
C ILE A 34 2.46 1.72 5.59
N ASP A 35 1.31 1.63 6.26
CA ASP A 35 0.51 0.43 6.38
C ASP A 35 -0.94 0.80 6.10
N ARG A 36 -1.51 0.17 5.08
CA ARG A 36 -2.83 0.50 4.60
C ARG A 36 -3.57 -0.75 4.16
N THR A 37 -4.88 -0.76 4.37
CA THR A 37 -5.76 -1.87 4.00
C THR A 37 -6.99 -1.33 3.30
N TYR A 38 -7.35 -1.97 2.19
CA TYR A 38 -8.44 -1.55 1.33
C TYR A 38 -9.26 -2.73 0.87
N SER A 39 -10.54 -2.50 0.63
CA SER A 39 -11.39 -3.40 -0.11
C SER A 39 -11.49 -2.90 -1.54
N CYS A 40 -11.14 -3.72 -2.52
CA CYS A 40 -11.14 -3.40 -3.94
C CYS A 40 -12.16 -4.24 -4.69
N SER A 41 -12.88 -3.64 -5.63
CA SER A 41 -13.67 -4.36 -6.63
C SER A 41 -12.72 -5.09 -7.58
N VAL A 42 -13.09 -6.31 -7.97
CA VAL A 42 -12.34 -7.14 -8.94
C VAL A 42 -13.18 -7.23 -10.21
N GLU A 43 -12.65 -6.85 -11.37
CA GLU A 43 -13.38 -7.00 -12.64
C GLU A 43 -13.54 -8.46 -13.07
N ALA A 44 -14.68 -8.78 -13.69
CA ALA A 44 -14.89 -10.10 -14.28
C ALA A 44 -14.40 -10.11 -15.73
N ARG A 45 -13.65 -11.14 -16.11
CA ARG A 45 -13.23 -11.40 -17.48
C ARG A 45 -13.74 -12.79 -17.88
N ALA A 46 -14.47 -12.85 -19.00
CA ALA A 46 -15.12 -14.08 -19.46
C ALA A 46 -15.98 -14.78 -18.38
N GLY A 47 -16.63 -14.00 -17.49
CA GLY A 47 -17.46 -14.53 -16.41
C GLY A 47 -16.70 -14.92 -15.13
N VAL A 48 -15.37 -14.94 -15.14
CA VAL A 48 -14.55 -15.28 -13.98
C VAL A 48 -13.95 -14.02 -13.36
N ARG A 49 -13.92 -13.95 -12.03
CA ARG A 49 -13.23 -12.88 -11.29
C ARG A 49 -11.95 -13.45 -10.71
N GLU A 50 -10.83 -12.88 -11.11
CA GLU A 50 -9.51 -13.36 -10.73
C GLU A 50 -8.66 -12.19 -10.26
N VAL A 51 -7.80 -12.48 -9.30
CA VAL A 51 -6.70 -11.61 -8.94
C VAL A 51 -5.40 -12.36 -9.17
N GLN A 52 -4.48 -11.70 -9.85
CA GLN A 52 -3.16 -12.20 -10.09
C GLN A 52 -2.23 -11.67 -9.00
N ALA A 53 -1.54 -12.56 -8.30
CA ALA A 53 -0.48 -12.23 -7.36
C ALA A 53 0.85 -12.58 -8.01
N GLN A 54 1.73 -11.58 -8.12
CA GLN A 54 3.06 -11.79 -8.68
C GLN A 54 4.15 -11.33 -7.71
N ALA A 55 5.30 -11.97 -7.74
CA ALA A 55 6.51 -11.49 -7.09
C ALA A 55 7.75 -11.85 -7.88
N ASN A 56 8.81 -11.06 -7.73
CA ASN A 56 10.12 -11.35 -8.30
C ASN A 56 11.22 -11.02 -7.30
N ALA A 57 12.26 -11.85 -7.27
CA ALA A 57 13.51 -11.49 -6.61
C ALA A 57 14.23 -10.37 -7.38
N GLY A 58 15.09 -9.64 -6.67
CA GLY A 58 15.95 -8.63 -7.25
C GLY A 58 17.05 -9.26 -8.11
N LEU A 59 17.42 -8.54 -9.17
CA LEU A 59 18.50 -8.89 -10.08
C LEU A 59 19.54 -7.76 -10.06
N ARG A 60 20.80 -8.12 -9.84
CA ARG A 60 21.94 -7.18 -9.85
C ARG A 60 22.66 -7.23 -11.20
N TRP A 61 23.31 -6.13 -11.58
CA TRP A 61 24.19 -6.12 -12.74
C TRP A 61 25.38 -7.06 -12.53
N ILE A 62 25.88 -7.66 -13.62
CA ILE A 62 27.04 -8.56 -13.56
C ILE A 62 28.30 -7.72 -13.40
N GLU A 63 28.37 -6.61 -14.13
CA GLU A 63 29.49 -5.66 -14.20
C GLU A 63 29.60 -4.83 -12.92
N ASP A 64 28.48 -4.59 -12.24
CA ASP A 64 28.43 -3.85 -10.98
C ASP A 64 27.42 -4.46 -10.01
N ARG A 65 27.90 -5.35 -9.14
CA ARG A 65 27.07 -6.01 -8.13
C ARG A 65 26.50 -5.04 -7.10
N ALA A 66 27.00 -3.81 -6.97
CA ALA A 66 26.36 -2.81 -6.09
C ALA A 66 25.03 -2.31 -6.68
N LYS A 67 24.86 -2.39 -8.00
CA LYS A 67 23.68 -1.86 -8.71
C LYS A 67 22.60 -2.89 -8.94
N TRP A 68 21.36 -2.47 -8.73
CA TRP A 68 20.18 -3.23 -9.11
C TRP A 68 19.88 -3.04 -10.61
N LYS A 69 19.77 -4.15 -11.33
CA LYS A 69 19.12 -4.20 -12.65
C LYS A 69 17.60 -4.23 -12.50
N ARG A 70 17.11 -4.91 -11.45
CA ARG A 70 15.70 -4.95 -11.05
C ARG A 70 15.58 -5.13 -9.55
N LEU A 71 14.66 -4.43 -8.92
CA LEU A 71 14.37 -4.58 -7.49
C LEU A 71 13.54 -5.84 -7.20
N ALA A 72 13.60 -6.31 -5.96
CA ALA A 72 12.60 -7.24 -5.46
C ALA A 72 11.23 -6.55 -5.43
N GLY A 73 10.21 -7.20 -5.97
CA GLY A 73 8.89 -6.63 -6.17
C GLY A 73 7.77 -7.63 -5.91
N ALA A 74 6.62 -7.11 -5.47
CA ALA A 74 5.38 -7.86 -5.36
C ALA A 74 4.21 -6.98 -5.79
N VAL A 75 3.26 -7.56 -6.52
CA VAL A 75 2.07 -6.88 -7.02
C VAL A 75 0.85 -7.80 -6.87
N VAL A 76 -0.30 -7.16 -6.67
CA VAL A 76 -1.61 -7.77 -6.91
C VAL A 76 -2.38 -6.92 -7.90
N SER A 77 -2.93 -7.56 -8.92
CA SER A 77 -3.76 -6.94 -9.96
C SER A 77 -5.00 -7.77 -10.24
N ASP A 78 -6.03 -7.15 -10.80
CA ASP A 78 -7.02 -7.88 -11.59
C ASP A 78 -6.67 -7.80 -13.08
N SER A 79 -7.58 -8.22 -13.96
CA SER A 79 -7.38 -8.22 -15.41
C SER A 79 -7.17 -6.82 -16.03
N VAL A 80 -7.45 -5.74 -15.31
CA VAL A 80 -7.45 -4.37 -15.83
C VAL A 80 -6.56 -3.43 -15.01
N THR A 81 -6.37 -3.69 -13.73
CA THR A 81 -5.86 -2.69 -12.79
C THR A 81 -4.98 -3.31 -11.70
N VAL A 82 -3.87 -2.63 -11.40
CA VAL A 82 -3.05 -2.91 -10.21
C VAL A 82 -3.80 -2.47 -8.96
N LEU A 83 -4.08 -3.42 -8.07
CA LEU A 83 -4.78 -3.18 -6.80
C LEU A 83 -3.82 -2.76 -5.69
N GLY A 84 -2.56 -3.22 -5.75
CA GLY A 84 -1.49 -2.77 -4.87
C GLY A 84 -0.13 -3.35 -5.26
N PHE A 85 0.95 -2.61 -4.98
CA PHE A 85 2.30 -3.10 -5.23
C PHE A 85 3.32 -2.54 -4.25
N VAL A 86 4.41 -3.28 -4.06
CA VAL A 86 5.55 -2.87 -3.25
C VAL A 86 6.86 -3.37 -3.86
N SER A 87 7.85 -2.48 -3.96
CA SER A 87 9.22 -2.82 -4.35
C SER A 87 10.21 -2.43 -3.26
N ALA A 88 11.22 -3.26 -2.99
CA ALA A 88 12.24 -3.00 -1.97
C ALA A 88 13.64 -2.76 -2.54
N GLY A 89 14.38 -1.83 -1.94
CA GLY A 89 15.71 -1.41 -2.34
C GLY A 89 15.79 -0.01 -2.94
N ASN A 90 16.99 0.35 -3.38
CA ASN A 90 17.32 1.65 -3.95
C ASN A 90 17.80 1.51 -5.41
N PRO A 91 17.01 1.93 -6.41
CA PRO A 91 17.41 1.99 -7.81
C PRO A 91 18.49 3.01 -8.08
N LEU A 92 19.21 2.75 -9.17
CA LEU A 92 19.74 3.80 -10.04
C LEU A 92 19.06 3.65 -11.40
N ALA A 93 18.56 4.76 -11.93
CA ALA A 93 17.94 5.00 -13.25
C ALA A 93 16.93 3.96 -13.81
N PRO A 94 15.84 4.40 -14.47
CA PRO A 94 14.94 3.50 -15.16
C PRO A 94 15.65 2.92 -16.39
N GLU A 95 16.04 1.65 -16.36
CA GLU A 95 16.18 0.91 -17.60
C GLU A 95 14.82 0.33 -17.99
N ASN A 96 14.44 0.64 -19.23
CA ASN A 96 13.22 0.19 -19.88
C ASN A 96 13.22 -1.34 -19.92
N GLY A 97 12.30 -1.97 -19.19
CA GLY A 97 12.20 -3.43 -19.24
C GLY A 97 11.27 -4.06 -18.22
N PHE A 98 10.78 -3.32 -17.22
CA PHE A 98 9.82 -3.86 -16.27
C PHE A 98 8.51 -3.06 -16.21
N ARG A 99 7.40 -3.79 -16.11
CA ARG A 99 6.02 -3.28 -15.93
C ARG A 99 5.82 -2.50 -14.62
N PHE A 100 6.79 -2.52 -13.71
CA PHE A 100 6.70 -1.85 -12.41
C PHE A 100 7.69 -0.67 -12.34
N PRO A 101 7.21 0.54 -12.03
CA PRO A 101 8.08 1.72 -11.95
C PRO A 101 9.11 1.56 -10.82
N PRO A 102 10.33 2.11 -10.98
CA PRO A 102 11.33 2.08 -9.92
C PRO A 102 10.83 2.86 -8.69
N GLN A 103 11.08 2.32 -7.49
CA GLN A 103 10.96 2.98 -6.17
C GLN A 103 9.57 3.29 -5.64
N ARG A 104 8.63 2.35 -5.69
CA ARG A 104 7.28 2.69 -5.22
C ARG A 104 6.70 1.60 -4.35
N LEU A 105 6.22 2.02 -3.19
CA LEU A 105 5.00 1.47 -2.67
C LEU A 105 3.90 2.24 -3.35
N ALA A 106 3.03 1.56 -4.09
CA ALA A 106 1.77 2.18 -4.45
C ALA A 106 0.58 1.33 -4.08
N ILE A 107 -0.47 2.07 -3.85
CA ILE A 107 -1.76 1.60 -3.41
C ILE A 107 -2.75 2.22 -4.37
N LEU A 108 -3.67 1.42 -4.89
CA LEU A 108 -4.79 1.98 -5.62
C LEU A 108 -5.72 2.69 -4.64
N ALA A 109 -5.87 4.01 -4.82
CA ALA A 109 -6.79 4.84 -4.06
C ALA A 109 -7.67 5.56 -5.08
N GLY A 110 -8.77 4.92 -5.44
CA GLY A 110 -9.69 5.39 -6.46
C GLY A 110 -11.05 4.73 -6.31
N SER A 111 -11.98 4.99 -7.23
CA SER A 111 -13.37 4.49 -7.16
C SER A 111 -13.50 2.97 -6.97
N LYS A 112 -12.50 2.19 -7.38
CA LYS A 112 -12.47 0.73 -7.22
C LYS A 112 -12.12 0.26 -5.80
N CYS A 113 -11.37 1.05 -5.03
CA CYS A 113 -10.87 0.65 -3.70
C CYS A 113 -11.30 1.63 -2.61
N ARG A 114 -11.75 1.09 -1.47
CA ARG A 114 -12.15 1.85 -0.29
C ARG A 114 -11.35 1.39 0.92
N ALA A 115 -11.09 2.27 1.87
CA ALA A 115 -10.46 1.88 3.13
C ALA A 115 -11.23 0.73 3.79
N ALA A 116 -10.51 -0.23 4.38
CA ALA A 116 -11.10 -1.40 5.00
C ALA A 116 -10.39 -1.75 6.32
N ALA A 117 -11.03 -2.62 7.10
CA ALA A 117 -10.45 -3.17 8.31
C ALA A 117 -9.12 -3.89 8.00
N ARG A 118 -8.15 -3.74 8.91
CA ARG A 118 -6.83 -4.33 8.78
C ARG A 118 -6.92 -5.86 8.77
N ILE A 119 -6.31 -6.50 7.76
CA ILE A 119 -6.13 -7.96 7.70
C ILE A 119 -4.73 -8.37 8.14
N PRO A 120 -4.51 -9.59 8.69
CA PRO A 120 -3.17 -10.05 9.07
C PRO A 120 -2.21 -10.12 7.88
N LEU A 121 -0.95 -9.75 8.10
CA LEU A 121 0.17 -10.07 7.19
C LEU A 121 0.69 -11.45 7.61
N SER A 122 0.17 -12.51 6.99
CA SER A 122 0.48 -13.88 7.40
C SER A 122 0.46 -14.83 6.21
N ARG A 123 1.38 -15.81 6.28
CA ARG A 123 1.46 -16.97 5.39
C ARG A 123 0.60 -18.15 5.82
N ALA A 124 -0.12 -18.05 6.95
CA ALA A 124 -0.88 -19.16 7.50
C ALA A 124 -1.96 -19.63 6.52
N GLY A 125 -1.97 -20.94 6.24
CA GLY A 125 -2.89 -21.55 5.27
C GLY A 125 -2.54 -21.30 3.80
N LEU A 126 -1.38 -20.71 3.51
CA LEU A 126 -0.85 -20.51 2.16
C LEU A 126 0.36 -21.42 1.91
N SER A 127 0.59 -21.77 0.65
CA SER A 127 1.72 -22.54 0.15
C SER A 127 2.56 -21.70 -0.80
N GLY A 128 3.87 -21.94 -0.86
CA GLY A 128 4.77 -21.18 -1.70
C GLY A 128 6.13 -21.03 -1.04
N GLY A 129 6.91 -20.06 -1.49
CA GLY A 129 8.31 -19.98 -1.11
C GLY A 129 9.07 -18.80 -1.69
N PRO A 130 10.40 -18.91 -1.82
CA PRO A 130 11.22 -17.92 -2.51
C PRO A 130 10.70 -17.65 -3.91
N ALA A 131 10.58 -16.37 -4.27
CA ALA A 131 10.20 -15.98 -5.62
C ALA A 131 11.40 -16.04 -6.56
N SER A 132 11.21 -16.48 -7.80
CA SER A 132 12.30 -16.55 -8.78
C SER A 132 12.77 -15.15 -9.19
N GLN A 133 13.97 -15.10 -9.78
CA GLN A 133 14.40 -13.88 -10.46
C GLN A 133 13.57 -13.66 -11.73
N LEU A 134 13.06 -14.67 -12.42
CA LEU A 134 12.26 -14.44 -13.63
C LEU A 134 10.89 -13.83 -13.30
N GLY A 135 10.41 -14.07 -12.09
CA GLY A 135 9.11 -13.66 -11.60
C GLY A 135 8.20 -14.88 -11.55
N ASP A 136 7.38 -14.94 -10.51
CA ASP A 136 6.37 -15.98 -10.34
C ASP A 136 5.01 -15.29 -10.27
N ALA A 137 4.03 -15.83 -10.99
CA ALA A 137 2.70 -15.27 -11.11
C ALA A 137 1.67 -16.37 -10.87
N TYR A 138 0.62 -16.04 -10.09
CA TYR A 138 -0.45 -16.97 -9.79
C TYR A 138 -1.80 -16.27 -9.88
N ASP A 139 -2.71 -16.88 -10.61
CA ASP A 139 -4.10 -16.46 -10.71
C ASP A 139 -4.95 -17.15 -9.64
N CYS A 140 -5.61 -16.33 -8.84
CA CYS A 140 -6.48 -16.77 -7.77
C CYS A 140 -7.93 -16.37 -8.06
N VAL A 141 -8.83 -17.34 -8.12
CA VAL A 141 -10.27 -17.07 -8.20
C VAL A 141 -10.72 -16.26 -6.98
N ALA A 142 -11.38 -15.15 -7.25
CA ALA A 142 -11.84 -14.18 -6.27
C ALA A 142 -13.35 -13.91 -6.42
N GLY A 143 -13.92 -13.24 -5.42
CA GLY A 143 -15.28 -12.71 -5.51
C GLY A 143 -15.33 -11.37 -6.21
N SER A 144 -16.48 -10.68 -6.12
CA SER A 144 -16.63 -9.30 -6.58
C SER A 144 -15.70 -8.31 -5.88
N ARG A 145 -15.19 -8.67 -4.69
CA ARG A 145 -14.28 -7.86 -3.90
C ARG A 145 -13.17 -8.70 -3.26
N VAL A 146 -12.01 -8.05 -3.11
CA VAL A 146 -10.88 -8.53 -2.31
C VAL A 146 -10.49 -7.48 -1.28
N ILE A 147 -9.85 -7.92 -0.21
CA ILE A 147 -9.20 -7.06 0.79
C ILE A 147 -7.70 -7.15 0.57
N VAL A 148 -7.07 -6.02 0.28
CA VAL A 148 -5.63 -5.90 0.04
C VAL A 148 -5.01 -5.08 1.16
N ARG A 149 -3.98 -5.61 1.80
CA ARG A 149 -3.12 -4.87 2.74
C ARG A 149 -1.74 -4.73 2.15
N VAL A 150 -1.25 -3.49 2.10
CA VAL A 150 0.11 -3.15 1.69
C VAL A 150 0.81 -2.49 2.87
N ARG A 151 1.99 -2.98 3.22
CA ARG A 151 2.84 -2.40 4.26
C ARG A 151 4.27 -2.24 3.73
N GLY A 152 4.78 -1.01 3.78
CA GLY A 152 6.17 -0.70 3.48
C GLY A 152 6.86 -0.12 4.71
N VAL A 153 8.06 -0.60 4.98
CA VAL A 153 9.01 -0.02 5.93
C VAL A 153 10.07 0.73 5.13
N PHE A 154 10.21 2.02 5.39
CA PHE A 154 11.07 2.93 4.65
C PHE A 154 12.32 3.26 5.46
N ARG A 155 13.44 3.46 4.77
CA ARG A 155 14.70 3.90 5.37
C ARG A 155 14.56 5.27 6.05
N GLY A 156 13.81 6.19 5.44
CA GLY A 156 13.51 7.52 5.96
C GLY A 156 12.01 7.81 6.01
N PRO A 157 11.58 8.84 6.75
CA PRO A 157 10.18 9.28 6.74
C PRO A 157 9.69 9.55 5.31
N THR A 158 8.56 8.95 4.94
CA THR A 158 7.98 9.05 3.59
C THR A 158 6.47 9.31 3.70
N SER A 159 5.93 10.12 2.80
CA SER A 159 4.49 10.41 2.71
C SER A 159 3.87 9.73 1.49
N LEU A 160 2.62 9.30 1.64
CA LEU A 160 1.78 8.92 0.51
C LEU A 160 1.32 10.18 -0.22
N LYS A 161 1.46 10.19 -1.54
CA LYS A 161 1.04 11.27 -2.41
C LYS A 161 0.09 10.73 -3.49
N PRO A 162 -1.04 11.40 -3.76
CA PRO A 162 -1.88 11.03 -4.88
C PRO A 162 -1.15 11.27 -6.20
N LYS A 163 -1.27 10.32 -7.11
CA LYS A 163 -0.75 10.41 -8.47
C LYS A 163 -1.83 9.97 -9.44
N ARG A 164 -2.05 10.81 -10.46
CA ARG A 164 -2.99 10.54 -11.54
C ARG A 164 -2.26 9.91 -12.71
N TYR A 165 -2.86 8.85 -13.25
CA TYR A 165 -2.41 8.12 -14.41
C TYR A 165 -3.36 8.35 -15.60
N ALA A 166 -2.89 8.02 -16.80
CA ALA A 166 -3.75 7.99 -17.99
C ALA A 166 -4.98 7.11 -17.73
N GLY A 167 -6.14 7.50 -18.27
CA GLY A 167 -7.41 6.82 -18.01
C GLY A 167 -8.08 7.20 -16.67
N GLY A 168 -7.65 8.30 -16.03
CA GLY A 168 -8.32 8.84 -14.83
C GLY A 168 -8.05 8.07 -13.54
N VAL A 169 -7.18 7.07 -13.57
CA VAL A 169 -6.84 6.27 -12.40
C VAL A 169 -5.99 7.08 -11.43
N THR A 170 -6.42 7.15 -10.16
CA THR A 170 -5.64 7.75 -9.09
C THR A 170 -5.05 6.66 -8.20
N GLN A 171 -3.76 6.78 -7.88
CA GLN A 171 -3.04 5.91 -6.95
C GLN A 171 -2.41 6.76 -5.84
N LEU A 172 -2.28 6.21 -4.64
CA LEU A 172 -1.41 6.78 -3.61
C LEU A 172 -0.05 6.12 -3.71
N GLU A 173 0.98 6.92 -3.94
CA GLU A 173 2.37 6.44 -4.08
C GLU A 173 3.25 7.01 -2.97
N ALA A 174 4.20 6.21 -2.50
CA ALA A 174 5.28 6.62 -1.64
C ALA A 174 6.62 6.35 -2.34
N ALA A 175 7.35 7.43 -2.60
CA ALA A 175 8.61 7.42 -3.35
C ALA A 175 9.82 7.48 -2.41
N GLY A 176 10.03 6.43 -1.62
CA GLY A 176 11.17 6.31 -0.71
C GLY A 176 11.77 4.91 -0.75
N THR A 177 13.01 4.76 -0.27
CA THR A 177 13.68 3.46 -0.20
C THR A 177 12.99 2.55 0.80
N VAL A 178 12.32 1.52 0.30
CA VAL A 178 11.68 0.48 1.11
C VAL A 178 12.72 -0.56 1.52
N THR A 179 12.89 -0.78 2.82
CA THR A 179 13.77 -1.83 3.37
C THR A 179 13.05 -3.17 3.45
N GLN A 180 11.75 -3.15 3.75
CA GLN A 180 10.86 -4.32 3.82
C GLN A 180 9.48 -3.96 3.28
N GLY A 181 8.95 -4.80 2.41
CA GLY A 181 7.61 -4.66 1.84
C GLY A 181 6.80 -5.92 2.06
N TYR A 182 5.52 -5.74 2.34
CA TYR A 182 4.57 -6.83 2.58
C TYR A 182 3.26 -6.55 1.86
N LEU A 183 2.69 -7.60 1.28
CA LEU A 183 1.42 -7.56 0.58
C LEU A 183 0.60 -8.77 1.02
N ALA A 184 -0.66 -8.56 1.40
CA ALA A 184 -1.60 -9.63 1.72
C ALA A 184 -2.93 -9.41 1.01
N VAL A 185 -3.52 -10.49 0.52
CA VAL A 185 -4.78 -10.50 -0.21
C VAL A 185 -5.71 -11.52 0.41
N ARG A 186 -6.94 -11.09 0.69
CA ARG A 186 -8.04 -11.94 1.14
C ARG A 186 -9.27 -11.75 0.25
N SER A 187 -10.13 -12.76 0.16
CA SER A 187 -11.46 -12.57 -0.40
C SER A 187 -12.30 -11.63 0.49
N GLY A 188 -13.39 -11.09 -0.04
CA GLY A 188 -14.36 -10.34 0.78
C GLY A 188 -14.92 -11.13 1.98
N ALA A 189 -14.96 -12.46 1.88
CA ALA A 189 -15.34 -13.36 2.97
C ALA A 189 -14.19 -13.68 3.96
N GLY A 190 -13.00 -13.11 3.75
CA GLY A 190 -11.85 -13.26 4.65
C GLY A 190 -10.93 -14.46 4.36
N LYS A 191 -11.20 -15.27 3.33
CA LYS A 191 -10.33 -16.38 2.91
C LYS A 191 -8.97 -15.82 2.44
N PRO A 192 -7.82 -16.31 2.93
CA PRO A 192 -6.51 -15.91 2.42
C PRO A 192 -6.32 -16.39 0.97
N LEU A 193 -5.88 -15.48 0.11
CA LEU A 193 -5.61 -15.75 -1.31
C LEU A 193 -4.12 -15.70 -1.62
N ALA A 194 -3.44 -14.63 -1.20
CA ALA A 194 -2.01 -14.46 -1.42
C ALA A 194 -1.33 -13.66 -0.30
N TYR A 195 -0.04 -13.91 -0.11
CA TYR A 195 0.87 -13.17 0.75
C TYR A 195 2.24 -13.09 0.08
N ALA A 196 2.84 -11.90 0.08
CA ALA A 196 4.18 -11.69 -0.44
C ALA A 196 5.00 -10.80 0.50
N GLU A 197 6.30 -11.07 0.53
CA GLU A 197 7.29 -10.27 1.24
C GLU A 197 8.49 -9.97 0.34
N VAL A 198 8.97 -8.73 0.39
CA VAL A 198 10.12 -8.24 -0.39
C VAL A 198 11.09 -7.50 0.52
N PHE A 199 12.38 -7.66 0.25
CA PHE A 199 13.44 -7.11 1.10
C PHE A 199 14.47 -6.36 0.27
N GLU A 200 15.07 -5.32 0.86
CA GLU A 200 16.16 -4.56 0.23
C GLU A 200 17.37 -5.43 -0.16
N SER A 201 17.54 -6.60 0.47
CA SER A 201 18.55 -7.58 0.07
C SER A 201 18.33 -8.17 -1.34
N GLY A 202 17.18 -7.92 -1.97
CA GLY A 202 16.74 -8.53 -3.23
C GLY A 202 15.96 -9.82 -3.04
N LYS A 203 15.79 -10.30 -1.81
CA LYS A 203 14.94 -11.47 -1.54
C LYS A 203 13.47 -11.10 -1.71
N ALA A 204 12.72 -12.00 -2.33
CA ALA A 204 11.28 -11.95 -2.41
C ALA A 204 10.70 -13.34 -2.15
N ARG A 205 9.47 -13.40 -1.65
CA ARG A 205 8.72 -14.64 -1.47
C ARG A 205 7.26 -14.42 -1.80
N LEU A 206 6.64 -15.46 -2.34
CA LEU A 206 5.23 -15.49 -2.71
C LEU A 206 4.59 -16.75 -2.15
N PHE A 207 3.44 -16.58 -1.53
CA PHE A 207 2.62 -17.65 -0.99
C PHE A 207 1.18 -17.45 -1.44
N THR A 208 0.54 -18.51 -1.92
CA THR A 208 -0.80 -18.49 -2.49
C THR A 208 -1.68 -19.60 -1.90
N ALA A 209 -2.99 -19.47 -2.06
CA ALA A 209 -3.93 -20.49 -1.64
C ALA A 209 -3.87 -21.70 -2.58
N ARG A 210 -4.23 -22.88 -2.08
CA ARG A 210 -4.22 -24.15 -2.86
C ARG A 210 -5.03 -24.16 -4.16
N GLY A 211 -5.93 -23.19 -4.35
CA GLY A 211 -6.75 -23.06 -5.56
C GLY A 211 -6.27 -21.99 -6.54
N CYS A 212 -5.09 -21.42 -6.32
CA CYS A 212 -4.47 -20.53 -7.30
C CYS A 212 -3.65 -21.34 -8.30
N VAL A 213 -3.63 -20.91 -9.56
CA VAL A 213 -2.96 -21.56 -10.69
C VAL A 213 -1.80 -20.70 -11.14
N GLU A 214 -0.68 -21.31 -11.53
CA GLU A 214 0.47 -20.60 -12.11
C GLU A 214 0.12 -20.09 -13.51
N ASP A 215 0.48 -18.83 -13.83
CA ASP A 215 0.25 -18.16 -15.13
C ASP A 215 1.42 -18.39 -16.11
#